data_AF-A0A1Z4I9Y0-F1
#
_entry.id   AF-A0A1Z4I9Y0-F1
#
_cell.length_a   1.000
_cell.length_b   1.000
_cell.length_c   1.000
_cell.angle_alpha   90.00
_cell.angle_beta   90.00
_cell.angle_gamma   90.00
#
_symmetry.space_group_name_H-M   'P 1'
#
loop_
_entity.id
_entity.type
_entity.pdbx_description
1 polymer ?
#
loop_
_entity_poly.entity_id
_entity_poly.type
_entity_poly.pdbx_seq_one_letter_code
_entity_poly.pdbx_strand_id
1 'polypeptide(L)'
;MVATQPKISLSLDAADTTIMHRAGMTGLYMTLKRLEKQYTSSRQRGGHISWFLTADTIKLFWEGSDFVALSWLIKESFQLDDTGLIHLTALSNAAIDLRQKIHIHEGICAVFLRHNQFYQAGKIVNAELTVEEKKVEYRYKSLTWYAHQTFAEKLCEADTQQLREDYVQMTSWLYLGGIVRHARTQNTTKLEEKPEYALALLFVPVVCHYCLLHIPSEDLKEKKPHRYGVVIPEINDFEDASQRRWRLQQLETKQLNVSSLGEAGLLYYSLDDIQPEGGYYQACQVWLYEKMNKDSRQRTLMSIEEIEVDKNTLITYQQVQKYF
;
A
#
# COMPACT_ATOMS: atom_id res chain seq x y z
N MET A 1 -0.45 27.91 18.40
CA MET A 1 -1.90 28.11 18.47
C MET A 1 -2.46 27.15 17.44
N VAL A 2 -3.17 26.08 17.81
CA VAL A 2 -3.57 25.06 16.83
C VAL A 2 -4.31 25.72 15.66
N ALA A 3 -3.79 25.55 14.44
CA ALA A 3 -4.40 26.12 13.24
C ALA A 3 -5.87 25.70 13.15
N THR A 4 -6.77 26.65 12.93
CA THR A 4 -8.22 26.41 13.00
C THR A 4 -8.82 25.89 11.70
N GLN A 5 -8.12 26.05 10.57
CA GLN A 5 -8.51 25.51 9.27
C GLN A 5 -7.53 24.41 8.84
N PRO A 6 -8.03 23.27 8.32
CA PRO A 6 -7.18 22.22 7.81
C PRO A 6 -6.48 22.68 6.53
N LYS A 7 -5.20 22.36 6.42
CA LYS A 7 -4.42 22.58 5.20
C LYS A 7 -4.72 21.50 4.14
N ILE A 8 -5.03 20.29 4.59
CA ILE A 8 -5.50 19.18 3.74
C ILE A 8 -6.74 18.56 4.39
N SER A 9 -7.78 18.30 3.59
CA SER A 9 -9.00 17.61 4.00
C SER A 9 -9.34 16.54 2.97
N LEU A 10 -9.54 15.30 3.42
CA LEU A 10 -9.87 14.15 2.61
C LEU A 10 -11.11 13.48 3.19
N SER A 11 -12.10 13.16 2.36
CA SER A 11 -13.34 12.48 2.78
C SER A 11 -13.73 11.35 1.82
N LEU A 12 -14.25 10.23 2.34
CA LEU A 12 -14.78 9.13 1.54
C LEU A 12 -15.99 9.54 0.69
N ASP A 13 -16.74 10.55 1.13
CA ASP A 13 -17.91 11.08 0.40
C ASP A 13 -17.55 11.99 -0.78
N ALA A 14 -16.25 12.23 -0.99
CA ALA A 14 -15.79 13.03 -2.13
C ALA A 14 -16.11 12.32 -3.45
N ALA A 15 -16.98 12.95 -4.24
CA ALA A 15 -17.55 12.40 -5.48
C ALA A 15 -16.51 12.10 -6.58
N ASP A 16 -15.31 12.67 -6.48
CA ASP A 16 -14.21 12.53 -7.44
C ASP A 16 -13.18 11.45 -7.05
N THR A 17 -13.44 10.67 -5.99
CA THR A 17 -12.50 9.63 -5.54
C THR A 17 -12.70 8.28 -6.24
N THR A 18 -11.59 7.69 -6.68
CA THR A 18 -11.54 6.30 -7.18
C THR A 18 -11.22 5.33 -6.04
N ILE A 19 -11.31 4.02 -6.28
CA ILE A 19 -10.89 3.00 -5.30
C ILE A 19 -9.44 3.21 -4.82
N MET A 20 -8.54 3.63 -5.72
CA MET A 20 -7.14 3.92 -5.40
C MET A 20 -7.01 5.13 -4.47
N HIS A 21 -7.81 6.18 -4.68
CA HIS A 21 -7.85 7.32 -3.78
C HIS A 21 -8.29 6.90 -2.38
N ARG A 22 -9.42 6.19 -2.27
CA ARG A 22 -9.94 5.72 -0.98
C ARG A 22 -8.97 4.75 -0.27
N ALA A 23 -8.34 3.86 -1.03
CA ALA A 23 -7.27 2.99 -0.53
C ALA A 23 -6.08 3.78 0.01
N GLY A 24 -5.61 4.78 -0.74
CA GLY A 24 -4.54 5.68 -0.32
C GLY A 24 -4.88 6.49 0.93
N MET A 25 -6.08 7.05 0.98
CA MET A 25 -6.61 7.75 2.16
C MET A 25 -6.61 6.84 3.40
N THR A 26 -7.03 5.58 3.25
CA THR A 26 -6.98 4.58 4.33
C THR A 26 -5.54 4.29 4.76
N GLY A 27 -4.61 4.14 3.82
CA GLY A 27 -3.19 3.97 4.14
C GLY A 27 -2.60 5.15 4.93
N LEU A 28 -2.99 6.37 4.58
CA LEU A 28 -2.64 7.57 5.33
C LEU A 28 -3.26 7.53 6.73
N TYR A 29 -4.56 7.24 6.85
CA TYR A 29 -5.28 7.09 8.12
C TYR A 29 -4.57 6.11 9.07
N MET A 30 -4.24 4.91 8.57
CA MET A 30 -3.50 3.89 9.31
C MET A 30 -2.16 4.41 9.81
N THR A 31 -1.45 5.15 8.95
CA THR A 31 -0.13 5.70 9.29
C THR A 31 -0.23 6.77 10.38
N LEU A 32 -1.18 7.70 10.26
CA LEU A 32 -1.42 8.73 11.26
C LEU A 32 -1.77 8.12 12.62
N LYS A 33 -2.60 7.06 12.66
CA LYS A 33 -2.89 6.34 13.91
C LYS A 33 -1.65 5.72 14.57
N ARG A 34 -0.68 5.25 13.78
CA ARG A 34 0.58 4.71 14.33
C ARG A 34 1.50 5.82 14.80
N LEU A 35 1.64 6.89 14.02
CA LEU A 35 2.42 8.07 14.40
C LEU A 35 1.88 8.76 15.65
N GLU A 36 0.56 8.72 15.88
CA GLU A 36 -0.04 9.28 17.10
C GLU A 36 0.41 8.57 18.36
N LYS A 37 0.56 7.24 18.29
CA LYS A 37 1.07 6.43 19.39
C LYS A 37 2.57 6.63 19.63
N GLN A 38 3.34 6.85 18.56
CA GLN A 38 4.79 7.06 18.63
C GLN A 38 5.15 8.49 19.09
N TYR A 39 4.42 9.48 18.60
CA TYR A 39 4.63 10.90 18.87
C TYR A 39 3.37 11.48 19.49
N THR A 40 3.22 11.36 20.81
CA THR A 40 1.99 11.71 21.53
C THR A 40 1.68 13.21 21.53
N SER A 41 2.67 14.07 21.25
CA SER A 41 2.48 15.51 21.13
C SER A 41 2.84 16.01 19.73
N SER A 42 2.02 16.91 19.17
CA SER A 42 2.31 17.54 17.88
C SER A 42 3.64 18.31 17.89
N ARG A 43 4.10 18.79 19.05
CA ARG A 43 5.41 19.46 19.20
C ARG A 43 6.61 18.56 18.89
N GLN A 44 6.43 17.23 18.89
CA GLN A 44 7.47 16.27 18.53
C GLN A 44 7.53 16.02 17.02
N ARG A 45 6.57 16.56 16.26
CA ARG A 45 6.36 16.29 14.84
C ARG A 45 6.79 17.51 14.02
N GLY A 46 7.39 17.28 12.85
CA GLY A 46 7.80 18.36 11.95
C GLY A 46 6.63 19.27 11.55
N GLY A 47 6.84 20.58 11.55
CA GLY A 47 5.78 21.57 11.28
C GLY A 47 4.66 21.59 12.34
N HIS A 48 4.86 20.96 13.49
CA HIS A 48 3.82 20.74 14.49
C HIS A 48 2.57 20.07 13.91
N ILE A 49 2.75 19.19 12.92
CA ILE A 49 1.63 18.57 12.23
C ILE A 49 0.73 17.81 13.20
N SER A 50 -0.57 18.01 13.05
CA SER A 50 -1.63 17.41 13.83
C SER A 50 -2.78 17.03 12.91
N TRP A 51 -3.69 16.22 13.40
CA TRP A 51 -4.76 15.68 12.57
C TRP A 51 -6.03 15.45 13.37
N PHE A 52 -7.13 15.41 12.64
CA PHE A 52 -8.43 14.95 13.10
C PHE A 52 -8.88 13.80 12.21
N LEU A 53 -9.26 12.68 12.85
CA LEU A 53 -9.56 11.42 12.20
C LEU A 53 -10.96 10.94 12.61
N THR A 54 -11.75 10.53 11.63
CA THR A 54 -13.07 9.89 11.81
C THR A 54 -13.15 8.67 10.90
N ALA A 55 -14.28 7.96 10.90
CA ALA A 55 -14.51 6.82 10.02
C ALA A 55 -14.40 7.18 8.52
N ASP A 56 -14.72 8.40 8.13
CA ASP A 56 -14.84 8.81 6.72
C ASP A 56 -13.97 10.01 6.34
N THR A 57 -13.36 10.69 7.31
CA THR A 57 -12.67 11.97 7.09
C THR A 57 -11.31 12.03 7.76
N ILE A 58 -10.32 12.57 7.04
CA ILE A 58 -8.97 12.93 7.50
C ILE A 58 -8.79 14.43 7.31
N LYS A 59 -8.40 15.14 8.37
CA LYS A 59 -8.01 16.55 8.30
C LYS A 59 -6.61 16.72 8.87
N LEU A 60 -5.74 17.41 8.14
CA LEU A 60 -4.37 17.70 8.54
C LEU A 60 -4.19 19.20 8.80
N PHE A 61 -3.49 19.51 9.88
CA PHE A 61 -3.21 20.86 10.35
C PHE A 61 -1.74 20.97 10.69
N TRP A 62 -1.09 22.06 10.31
CA TRP A 62 0.29 22.34 10.71
C TRP A 62 0.55 23.84 10.71
N GLU A 63 1.64 24.24 11.36
CA GLU A 63 2.11 25.62 11.42
C GLU A 63 3.42 25.75 10.62
N GLY A 64 3.64 26.89 9.98
CA GLY A 64 4.90 27.16 9.25
C GLY A 64 4.96 26.54 7.86
N SER A 65 6.12 25.98 7.49
CA SER A 65 6.42 25.49 6.14
C SER A 65 5.69 24.17 5.84
N ASP A 66 4.91 24.17 4.75
CA ASP A 66 4.18 22.99 4.27
C ASP A 66 5.17 21.87 3.89
N PHE A 67 6.28 22.22 3.24
CA PHE A 67 7.34 21.26 2.92
C PHE A 67 7.93 20.58 4.14
N VAL A 68 8.15 21.31 5.26
CA VAL A 68 8.70 20.73 6.49
C VAL A 68 7.71 19.73 7.11
N ALA A 69 6.43 20.09 7.17
CA ALA A 69 5.38 19.23 7.71
C ALA A 69 5.22 17.94 6.88
N LEU A 70 5.11 18.08 5.55
CA LEU A 70 4.92 16.95 4.64
C LEU A 70 6.17 16.09 4.49
N SER A 71 7.37 16.70 4.47
CA SER A 71 8.62 15.95 4.46
C SER A 71 8.78 15.10 5.72
N TRP A 72 8.41 15.65 6.88
CA TRP A 72 8.41 14.88 8.12
C TRP A 72 7.42 13.72 8.05
N LEU A 73 6.16 13.98 7.67
CA LEU A 73 5.14 12.94 7.56
C LEU A 73 5.59 11.81 6.64
N ILE A 74 6.08 12.15 5.44
CA ILE A 74 6.50 11.17 4.43
C ILE A 74 7.72 10.36 4.90
N LYS A 75 8.74 11.01 5.47
CA LYS A 75 9.93 10.32 6.01
C LYS A 75 9.56 9.38 7.15
N GLU A 76 8.67 9.80 8.04
CA GLU A 76 8.19 8.97 9.13
C GLU A 76 7.26 7.85 8.65
N SER A 77 6.63 7.99 7.49
CA SER A 77 5.72 6.98 6.92
C SER A 77 6.44 5.89 6.14
N PHE A 78 7.46 6.29 5.37
CA PHE A 78 8.15 5.50 4.36
C PHE A 78 9.63 5.34 4.72
N GLN A 79 9.93 4.31 5.50
CA GLN A 79 11.28 4.04 5.99
C GLN A 79 11.90 2.84 5.28
N LEU A 80 13.20 2.68 5.51
CA LEU A 80 13.91 1.43 5.29
C LEU A 80 14.43 0.97 6.65
N ASP A 81 14.34 -0.32 6.95
CA ASP A 81 14.99 -0.86 8.15
C ASP A 81 16.51 -0.95 7.98
N ASP A 82 17.20 -1.37 9.04
CA ASP A 82 18.65 -1.54 9.08
C ASP A 82 19.17 -2.58 8.07
N THR A 83 18.30 -3.45 7.56
CA THR A 83 18.61 -4.43 6.52
C THR A 83 18.26 -3.96 5.10
N GLY A 84 17.68 -2.75 4.98
CA GLY A 84 17.24 -2.17 3.73
C GLY A 84 15.94 -2.76 3.18
N LEU A 85 15.10 -3.38 4.02
CA LEU A 85 13.73 -3.74 3.68
C LEU A 85 12.81 -2.53 3.83
N ILE A 86 11.70 -2.52 3.08
CA ILE A 86 10.73 -1.42 3.16
C ILE A 86 9.99 -1.53 4.48
N HIS A 87 10.05 -0.46 5.27
CA HIS A 87 9.33 -0.35 6.53
C HIS A 87 8.24 0.72 6.40
N LEU A 88 6.98 0.28 6.44
CA LEU A 88 5.82 1.16 6.43
C LEU A 88 5.31 1.32 7.86
N THR A 89 5.32 2.54 8.40
CA THR A 89 5.01 2.81 9.82
C THR A 89 3.60 2.36 10.22
N ALA A 90 2.64 2.41 9.29
CA ALA A 90 1.30 1.86 9.47
C ALA A 90 1.27 0.36 9.82
N LEU A 91 2.26 -0.40 9.35
CA LEU A 91 2.39 -1.85 9.53
C LEU A 91 3.45 -2.11 10.61
N SER A 92 3.01 -2.44 11.83
CA SER A 92 3.90 -2.56 12.99
C SER A 92 5.03 -3.58 12.76
N ASN A 93 6.28 -3.12 12.83
CA ASN A 93 7.44 -3.97 12.55
C ASN A 93 7.66 -5.11 13.56
N ALA A 94 7.08 -4.99 14.75
CA ALA A 94 7.18 -6.01 15.81
C ALA A 94 6.15 -7.14 15.64
N ALA A 95 5.06 -6.89 14.92
CA ALA A 95 4.00 -7.87 14.69
C ALA A 95 4.24 -8.75 13.46
N ILE A 96 5.22 -8.40 12.63
CA ILE A 96 5.47 -9.01 11.32
C ILE A 96 6.83 -9.72 11.37
N ASP A 97 6.87 -11.00 11.03
CA ASP A 97 8.12 -11.75 10.93
C ASP A 97 8.97 -11.32 9.71
N LEU A 98 10.23 -11.77 9.66
CA LEU A 98 11.13 -11.40 8.57
C LEU A 98 10.61 -11.87 7.18
N ARG A 99 9.91 -13.01 7.11
CA ARG A 99 9.43 -13.56 5.84
C ARG A 99 8.32 -12.71 5.26
N GLN A 100 7.38 -12.28 6.10
CA GLN A 100 6.34 -11.34 5.72
C GLN A 100 6.94 -9.97 5.36
N LYS A 101 7.97 -9.49 6.07
CA LYS A 101 8.68 -8.24 5.70
C LYS A 101 9.29 -8.33 4.30
N ILE A 102 9.99 -9.42 4.01
CA ILE A 102 10.56 -9.68 2.67
C ILE A 102 9.43 -9.72 1.63
N HIS A 103 8.33 -10.42 1.92
CA HIS A 103 7.20 -10.53 1.00
C HIS A 103 6.54 -9.18 0.68
N ILE A 104 6.29 -8.34 1.70
CA ILE A 104 5.76 -6.98 1.51
C ILE A 104 6.75 -6.15 0.69
N HIS A 105 8.03 -6.20 1.03
CA HIS A 105 9.08 -5.48 0.30
C HIS A 105 9.14 -5.89 -1.18
N GLU A 106 9.16 -7.19 -1.47
CA GLU A 106 9.19 -7.70 -2.83
C GLU A 106 7.89 -7.37 -3.59
N GLY A 107 6.73 -7.45 -2.92
CA GLY A 107 5.44 -7.03 -3.47
C GLY A 107 5.40 -5.56 -3.86
N ILE A 108 5.86 -4.66 -2.98
CA ILE A 108 5.95 -3.22 -3.28
C ILE A 108 6.93 -2.98 -4.45
N CYS A 109 8.09 -3.63 -4.45
CA CYS A 109 9.06 -3.53 -5.53
C CYS A 109 8.49 -4.05 -6.87
N ALA A 110 7.74 -5.14 -6.83
CA ALA A 110 7.13 -5.78 -7.99
C ALA A 110 5.99 -4.97 -8.61
N VAL A 111 5.37 -4.05 -7.86
CA VAL A 111 4.11 -3.41 -8.25
C VAL A 111 4.27 -1.89 -8.34
N PHE A 112 4.72 -1.25 -7.27
CA PHE A 112 4.83 0.20 -7.16
C PHE A 112 6.20 0.66 -7.67
N LEU A 113 7.29 -0.02 -7.31
CA LEU A 113 8.66 0.39 -7.71
C LEU A 113 9.18 -0.37 -8.95
N ARG A 114 8.30 -0.68 -9.91
CA ARG A 114 8.62 -1.53 -11.08
C ARG A 114 9.74 -1.01 -11.98
N HIS A 115 9.94 0.30 -12.00
CA HIS A 115 11.03 0.92 -12.75
C HIS A 115 12.17 1.27 -11.81
N ASN A 116 13.39 0.87 -12.19
CA ASN A 116 14.63 1.12 -11.46
C ASN A 116 14.96 2.61 -11.27
N GLN A 117 14.27 3.53 -11.93
CA GLN A 117 14.40 4.96 -11.67
C GLN A 117 13.70 5.41 -10.37
N PHE A 118 12.81 4.59 -9.82
CA PHE A 118 12.04 4.92 -8.62
C PHE A 118 12.60 4.28 -7.34
N TYR A 119 13.74 3.59 -7.42
CA TYR A 119 14.43 3.05 -6.27
C TYR A 119 15.93 2.88 -6.53
N GLN A 120 16.72 2.84 -5.46
CA GLN A 120 18.14 2.49 -5.51
C GLN A 120 18.35 1.16 -4.82
N ALA A 121 18.88 0.21 -5.58
CA ALA A 121 19.13 -1.14 -5.10
C ALA A 121 20.44 -1.20 -4.30
N GLY A 122 20.39 -1.74 -3.10
CA GLY A 122 21.54 -1.99 -2.24
C GLY A 122 22.22 -3.33 -2.53
N LYS A 123 22.79 -3.96 -1.49
CA LYS A 123 23.42 -5.28 -1.59
C LYS A 123 22.38 -6.40 -1.60
N ILE A 124 22.80 -7.57 -2.09
CA ILE A 124 22.05 -8.81 -1.87
C ILE A 124 22.30 -9.21 -0.42
N VAL A 125 21.21 -9.51 0.30
CA VAL A 125 21.26 -9.95 1.69
C VAL A 125 20.80 -11.40 1.74
N ASN A 126 21.59 -12.23 2.41
CA ASN A 126 21.22 -13.59 2.77
C ASN A 126 20.92 -13.61 4.27
N ALA A 127 19.70 -13.94 4.64
CA ALA A 127 19.24 -14.06 6.01
C ALA A 127 18.94 -15.53 6.32
N GLU A 128 19.53 -16.08 7.38
CA GLU A 128 19.16 -17.41 7.86
C GLU A 128 18.02 -17.29 8.88
N LEU A 129 16.95 -18.05 8.67
CA LEU A 129 15.88 -18.22 9.63
C LEU A 129 15.79 -19.68 10.07
N THR A 130 15.72 -19.91 11.37
CA THR A 130 15.41 -21.24 11.91
C THR A 130 13.90 -21.40 11.94
N VAL A 131 13.37 -22.34 11.17
CA VAL A 131 11.95 -22.71 11.19
C VAL A 131 11.84 -24.21 11.34
N GLU A 132 11.08 -24.64 12.35
CA GLU A 132 10.91 -26.06 12.69
C GLU A 132 12.26 -26.80 12.80
N GLU A 133 13.22 -26.17 13.50
CA GLU A 133 14.59 -26.67 13.71
C GLU A 133 15.45 -26.80 12.44
N LYS A 134 14.94 -26.38 11.27
CA LYS A 134 15.68 -26.33 10.02
C LYS A 134 16.10 -24.90 9.71
N LYS A 135 17.37 -24.73 9.34
CA LYS A 135 17.87 -23.47 8.80
C LYS A 135 17.39 -23.30 7.36
N VAL A 136 16.66 -22.22 7.11
CA VAL A 136 16.22 -21.81 5.78
C VAL A 136 16.91 -20.49 5.44
N GLU A 137 17.65 -20.47 4.34
CA GLU A 137 18.28 -19.25 3.82
C GLU A 137 17.29 -18.48 2.94
N TYR A 138 17.09 -17.21 3.27
CA TYR A 138 16.29 -16.27 2.50
C TYR A 138 17.22 -15.27 1.83
N ARG A 139 17.02 -15.06 0.53
CA ARG A 139 17.80 -14.13 -0.27
C ARG A 139 16.91 -13.03 -0.82
N TYR A 140 17.25 -11.78 -0.55
CA TYR A 140 16.54 -10.62 -1.09
C TYR A 140 17.50 -9.50 -1.51
N LYS A 141 16.99 -8.52 -2.26
CA LYS A 141 17.75 -7.36 -2.70
C LYS A 141 17.33 -6.15 -1.86
N SER A 142 18.21 -5.71 -0.95
CA SER A 142 17.97 -4.51 -0.14
C SER A 142 17.81 -3.26 -0.99
N LEU A 143 17.20 -2.22 -0.42
CA LEU A 143 17.16 -0.87 -0.96
C LEU A 143 18.00 0.08 -0.11
N THR A 144 18.49 1.15 -0.74
CA THR A 144 19.09 2.30 -0.03
C THR A 144 18.22 3.54 -0.12
N TRP A 145 17.27 3.56 -1.08
CA TRP A 145 16.34 4.66 -1.28
C TRP A 145 15.17 4.23 -2.17
N TYR A 146 14.01 4.87 -2.02
CA TYR A 146 12.89 4.78 -2.97
C TYR A 146 12.07 6.08 -3.06
N ALA A 147 11.37 6.25 -4.20
CA ALA A 147 10.75 7.52 -4.60
C ALA A 147 9.71 8.07 -3.63
N HIS A 148 9.08 7.22 -2.80
CA HIS A 148 8.09 7.70 -1.85
C HIS A 148 8.72 8.62 -0.80
N GLN A 149 9.99 8.39 -0.44
CA GLN A 149 10.68 9.06 0.68
C GLN A 149 10.96 10.55 0.43
N THR A 150 10.92 11.00 -0.83
CA THR A 150 11.18 12.39 -1.21
C THR A 150 9.99 13.03 -1.92
N PHE A 151 8.81 12.42 -1.86
CA PHE A 151 7.64 12.87 -2.62
C PHE A 151 7.11 14.26 -2.18
N ALA A 152 7.50 14.76 -1.00
CA ALA A 152 7.19 16.13 -0.56
C ALA A 152 7.67 17.20 -1.56
N GLU A 153 8.78 16.94 -2.28
CA GLU A 153 9.32 17.82 -3.32
C GLU A 153 8.38 17.98 -4.53
N LYS A 154 7.40 17.07 -4.69
CA LYS A 154 6.37 17.15 -5.74
C LYS A 154 5.08 17.79 -5.24
N LEU A 155 4.86 17.82 -3.93
CA LEU A 155 3.66 18.40 -3.33
C LEU A 155 3.83 19.91 -3.07
N CYS A 156 5.06 20.37 -2.87
CA CYS A 156 5.35 21.76 -2.53
C CYS A 156 6.10 22.47 -3.65
N GLU A 157 5.93 23.78 -3.74
CA GLU A 157 6.72 24.63 -4.64
C GLU A 157 8.15 24.80 -4.11
N ALA A 158 9.14 24.72 -5.01
CA ALA A 158 10.55 24.69 -4.63
C ALA A 158 11.04 26.01 -4.02
N ASP A 159 10.47 27.14 -4.45
CA ASP A 159 10.84 28.49 -4.04
C ASP A 159 10.14 28.92 -2.75
N THR A 160 8.83 28.70 -2.65
CA THR A 160 8.02 29.14 -1.51
C THR A 160 7.90 28.11 -0.40
N GLN A 161 8.20 26.83 -0.69
CA GLN A 161 7.96 25.68 0.19
C GLN A 161 6.50 25.54 0.66
N GLN A 162 5.57 26.23 0.00
CA GLN A 162 4.13 26.08 0.23
C GLN A 162 3.59 24.88 -0.56
N LEU A 163 2.50 24.31 -0.07
CA LEU A 163 1.72 23.33 -0.79
C LEU A 163 1.31 23.95 -2.12
N ARG A 164 1.43 23.17 -3.19
CA ARG A 164 0.95 23.56 -4.50
C ARG A 164 -0.53 23.92 -4.44
N GLU A 165 -0.92 24.96 -5.18
CA GLU A 165 -2.33 25.26 -5.43
C GLU A 165 -2.81 24.65 -6.76
N ASP A 166 -1.85 24.27 -7.61
CA ASP A 166 -2.08 23.61 -8.89
C ASP A 166 -2.07 22.08 -8.76
N TYR A 167 -2.24 21.41 -9.90
CA TYR A 167 -2.24 19.96 -9.96
C TYR A 167 -0.83 19.39 -9.98
N VAL A 168 -0.64 18.27 -9.28
CA VAL A 168 0.57 17.48 -9.28
C VAL A 168 0.52 16.48 -10.42
N GLN A 169 1.53 16.51 -11.28
CA GLN A 169 1.65 15.52 -12.35
C GLN A 169 1.89 14.12 -11.78
N MET A 170 0.98 13.19 -12.06
CA MET A 170 1.06 11.81 -11.63
C MET A 170 2.11 11.04 -12.45
N THR A 171 2.96 10.33 -11.73
CA THR A 171 3.94 9.40 -12.29
C THR A 171 3.39 7.98 -12.16
N SER A 172 3.76 7.09 -13.09
CA SER A 172 3.14 5.76 -13.24
C SER A 172 3.26 4.82 -12.03
N TRP A 173 4.16 5.12 -11.09
CA TRP A 173 4.32 4.35 -9.85
C TRP A 173 3.34 4.77 -8.74
N LEU A 174 2.81 5.99 -8.80
CA LEU A 174 1.91 6.57 -7.80
C LEU A 174 0.45 6.20 -8.07
N TYR A 175 0.06 6.16 -9.35
CA TYR A 175 -1.27 5.74 -9.77
C TYR A 175 -1.17 4.52 -10.69
N LEU A 176 -1.22 3.34 -10.07
CA LEU A 176 -1.28 2.08 -10.80
C LEU A 176 -2.53 2.11 -11.71
N GLY A 177 -2.41 1.69 -12.97
CA GLY A 177 -3.55 1.59 -13.89
C GLY A 177 -4.01 2.91 -14.51
N GLY A 178 -3.30 4.03 -14.27
CA GLY A 178 -3.53 5.29 -14.98
C GLY A 178 -3.30 5.16 -16.47
N ILE A 179 -4.37 4.98 -17.25
CA ILE A 179 -4.34 5.09 -18.70
C ILE A 179 -4.46 6.57 -19.05
N VAL A 180 -3.47 7.12 -19.76
CA VAL A 180 -3.58 8.42 -20.41
C VAL A 180 -4.73 8.35 -21.42
N ARG A 181 -5.87 8.97 -21.10
CA ARG A 181 -7.00 9.08 -22.03
C ARG A 181 -6.62 10.10 -23.12
N HIS A 182 -6.56 9.62 -24.38
CA HIS A 182 -6.45 10.39 -25.64
C HIS A 182 -5.06 10.89 -26.09
N ALA A 183 -4.40 10.10 -26.94
CA ALA A 183 -3.23 10.51 -27.74
C ALA A 183 -3.59 11.28 -29.03
N ARG A 184 -4.67 12.09 -29.05
CA ARG A 184 -5.13 12.82 -30.25
C ARG A 184 -5.02 14.34 -30.21
N THR A 185 -4.67 14.92 -29.07
CA THR A 185 -4.38 16.35 -28.95
C THR A 185 -2.98 16.50 -28.37
N GLN A 186 -2.08 17.00 -29.21
CA GLN A 186 -0.70 17.29 -28.84
C GLN A 186 -0.69 18.24 -27.62
N ASN A 187 0.00 17.82 -26.56
CA ASN A 187 0.44 18.56 -25.37
C ASN A 187 -0.38 18.57 -24.06
N THR A 188 -1.46 17.80 -23.89
CA THR A 188 -2.17 17.66 -22.58
C THR A 188 -2.44 16.20 -22.19
N THR A 189 -1.38 15.42 -22.01
CA THR A 189 -1.43 13.94 -21.89
C THR A 189 -0.85 13.38 -20.58
N LYS A 190 -0.91 14.16 -19.49
CA LYS A 190 -0.38 13.74 -18.19
C LYS A 190 -1.53 13.66 -17.20
N LEU A 191 -1.66 12.51 -16.52
CA LEU A 191 -2.60 12.38 -15.41
C LEU A 191 -2.13 13.34 -14.31
N GLU A 192 -3.08 14.08 -13.73
CA GLU A 192 -2.84 15.19 -12.82
C GLU A 192 -3.81 15.06 -11.66
N GLU A 193 -3.34 15.26 -10.43
CA GLU A 193 -4.15 15.16 -9.22
C GLU A 193 -3.94 16.38 -8.33
N LYS A 194 -4.96 16.75 -7.56
CA LYS A 194 -4.76 17.76 -6.52
C LYS A 194 -3.74 17.26 -5.48
N PRO A 195 -2.97 18.15 -4.83
CA PRO A 195 -1.91 17.74 -3.91
C PRO A 195 -2.39 16.84 -2.76
N GLU A 196 -3.59 17.05 -2.25
CA GLU A 196 -4.20 16.21 -1.21
C GLU A 196 -4.43 14.77 -1.69
N TYR A 197 -4.85 14.58 -2.94
CA TYR A 197 -5.10 13.27 -3.54
C TYR A 197 -3.80 12.62 -4.00
N ALA A 198 -2.85 13.40 -4.53
CA ALA A 198 -1.49 12.94 -4.80
C ALA A 198 -0.80 12.42 -3.52
N LEU A 199 -0.98 13.14 -2.40
CA LEU A 199 -0.52 12.68 -1.09
C LEU A 199 -1.22 11.38 -0.71
N ALA A 200 -2.55 11.29 -0.83
CA ALA A 200 -3.28 10.06 -0.50
C ALA A 200 -2.79 8.86 -1.32
N LEU A 201 -2.63 9.01 -2.63
CA LEU A 201 -2.17 7.95 -3.53
C LEU A 201 -0.80 7.37 -3.14
N LEU A 202 0.05 8.18 -2.51
CA LEU A 202 1.36 7.73 -1.99
C LEU A 202 1.22 6.58 -0.99
N PHE A 203 0.10 6.53 -0.26
CA PHE A 203 -0.16 5.58 0.81
C PHE A 203 -0.92 4.34 0.36
N VAL A 204 -1.25 4.19 -0.93
CA VAL A 204 -1.91 2.97 -1.44
C VAL A 204 -1.17 1.68 -1.06
N PRO A 205 0.19 1.60 -1.15
CA PRO A 205 0.92 0.38 -0.78
C PRO A 205 0.68 -0.10 0.67
N VAL A 206 0.27 0.81 1.56
CA VAL A 206 0.05 0.52 2.97
C VAL A 206 -1.18 -0.39 3.16
N VAL A 207 -2.29 -0.08 2.48
CA VAL A 207 -3.56 -0.80 2.66
C VAL A 207 -3.63 -2.05 1.79
N CYS A 208 -2.89 -2.08 0.69
CA CYS A 208 -2.85 -3.24 -0.20
C CYS A 208 -2.35 -4.49 0.51
N HIS A 209 -2.84 -5.63 0.05
CA HIS A 209 -2.30 -6.94 0.39
C HIS A 209 -1.66 -7.57 -0.84
N TYR A 210 -0.52 -8.22 -0.63
CA TYR A 210 0.28 -8.80 -1.69
C TYR A 210 0.18 -10.32 -1.57
N CYS A 211 -0.10 -11.01 -2.67
CA CYS A 211 -0.16 -12.47 -2.73
C CYS A 211 0.75 -12.96 -3.86
N LEU A 212 1.36 -14.12 -3.66
CA LEU A 212 2.05 -14.85 -4.71
C LEU A 212 1.05 -15.76 -5.40
N LEU A 213 0.80 -15.52 -6.68
CA LEU A 213 -0.06 -16.39 -7.46
C LEU A 213 0.75 -17.59 -7.98
N HIS A 214 0.37 -18.79 -7.55
CA HIS A 214 0.92 -20.05 -8.03
C HIS A 214 -0.13 -20.78 -8.86
N ILE A 215 0.18 -21.08 -10.11
CA ILE A 215 -0.74 -21.80 -10.99
C ILE A 215 -0.31 -23.29 -11.01
N PRO A 216 -1.14 -24.22 -10.50
CA PRO A 216 -0.76 -25.63 -10.35
C PRO A 216 -0.39 -26.34 -11.66
N SER A 217 -0.81 -25.80 -12.81
CA SER A 217 -0.51 -26.36 -14.13
C SER A 217 0.88 -26.02 -14.66
N GLU A 218 1.70 -25.27 -13.90
CA GLU A 218 3.05 -24.92 -14.32
C GLU A 218 4.03 -26.04 -13.97
N ASP A 219 4.77 -26.50 -14.99
CA ASP A 219 5.80 -27.52 -14.84
C ASP A 219 6.83 -27.07 -13.79
N LEU A 220 6.86 -27.73 -12.62
CA LEU A 220 7.72 -27.43 -11.49
C LEU A 220 9.22 -27.38 -11.85
N LYS A 221 9.58 -27.92 -13.01
CA LYS A 221 10.94 -27.91 -13.57
C LYS A 221 11.34 -26.55 -14.15
N GLU A 222 10.39 -25.72 -14.59
CA GLU A 222 10.67 -24.37 -15.06
C GLU A 222 10.49 -23.35 -13.94
N LYS A 223 11.61 -22.82 -13.42
CA LYS A 223 11.58 -21.63 -12.55
C LYS A 223 11.08 -20.41 -13.33
N LYS A 224 9.77 -20.22 -13.38
CA LYS A 224 9.13 -19.00 -13.88
C LYS A 224 9.21 -17.92 -12.79
N PRO A 225 9.32 -16.65 -13.18
CA PRO A 225 9.28 -15.56 -12.20
C PRO A 225 7.92 -15.58 -11.49
N HIS A 226 7.92 -15.34 -10.18
CA HIS A 226 6.70 -15.24 -9.38
C HIS A 226 5.67 -14.30 -10.01
N ARG A 227 4.39 -14.54 -9.80
CA ARG A 227 3.29 -13.65 -10.21
C ARG A 227 2.75 -12.98 -8.94
N TYR A 228 2.48 -11.68 -9.01
CA TYR A 228 2.03 -10.93 -7.83
C TYR A 228 0.57 -10.50 -8.02
N GLY A 229 -0.30 -10.99 -7.14
CA GLY A 229 -1.64 -10.45 -6.95
C GLY A 229 -1.60 -9.33 -5.93
N VAL A 230 -2.27 -8.21 -6.23
CA VAL A 230 -2.39 -7.06 -5.33
C VAL A 230 -3.86 -6.84 -5.06
N VAL A 231 -4.28 -7.05 -3.82
CA VAL A 231 -5.65 -6.81 -3.39
C VAL A 231 -5.77 -5.36 -2.96
N ILE A 232 -6.66 -4.62 -3.62
CA ILE A 232 -7.02 -3.24 -3.33
C ILE A 232 -8.48 -3.28 -2.84
N PRO A 233 -8.73 -3.13 -1.53
CA PRO A 233 -10.08 -3.20 -0.99
C PRO A 233 -10.93 -2.00 -1.42
N GLU A 234 -12.23 -2.21 -1.60
CA GLU A 234 -13.19 -1.12 -1.51
C GLU A 234 -13.26 -0.63 -0.06
N ILE A 235 -13.34 0.69 0.11
CA ILE A 235 -13.29 1.34 1.42
C ILE A 235 -14.57 2.12 1.61
N ASN A 236 -15.33 1.73 2.64
CA ASN A 236 -16.53 2.44 3.10
C ASN A 236 -16.34 3.04 4.50
N ASP A 237 -15.35 2.55 5.25
CA ASP A 237 -14.99 3.02 6.58
C ASP A 237 -13.47 2.83 6.76
N PHE A 238 -12.77 3.90 7.12
CA PHE A 238 -11.32 3.88 7.33
C PHE A 238 -10.90 3.00 8.49
N GLU A 239 -11.65 2.99 9.58
CA GLU A 239 -11.30 2.21 10.76
C GLU A 239 -11.51 0.72 10.50
N ASP A 240 -12.64 0.32 9.93
CA ASP A 240 -12.92 -1.08 9.63
C ASP A 240 -11.86 -1.65 8.66
N ALA A 241 -11.54 -0.92 7.59
CA ALA A 241 -10.50 -1.31 6.65
C ALA A 241 -9.10 -1.36 7.29
N SER A 242 -8.79 -0.43 8.19
CA SER A 242 -7.52 -0.42 8.94
C SER A 242 -7.39 -1.65 9.84
N GLN A 243 -8.45 -1.97 10.58
CA GLN A 243 -8.48 -3.13 11.47
C GLN A 243 -8.29 -4.44 10.69
N ARG A 244 -9.01 -4.59 9.57
CA ARG A 244 -8.84 -5.72 8.66
C ARG A 244 -7.39 -5.85 8.18
N ARG A 245 -6.82 -4.76 7.66
CA ARG A 245 -5.45 -4.77 7.15
C ARG A 245 -4.41 -5.10 8.22
N TRP A 246 -4.63 -4.67 9.46
CA TRP A 246 -3.76 -5.03 10.59
C TRP A 246 -3.89 -6.50 10.98
N ARG A 247 -5.10 -7.08 10.97
CA ARG A 247 -5.29 -8.52 11.26
C ARG A 247 -4.54 -9.41 10.27
N LEU A 248 -4.45 -9.01 9.00
CA LEU A 248 -3.69 -9.76 7.99
C LEU A 248 -2.19 -9.93 8.32
N GLN A 249 -1.63 -9.19 9.29
CA GLN A 249 -0.27 -9.43 9.80
C GLN A 249 -0.14 -10.76 10.57
N GLN A 250 -1.27 -11.33 10.99
CA GLN A 250 -1.32 -12.63 11.68
C GLN A 250 -1.21 -13.82 10.70
N LEU A 251 -1.35 -13.59 9.39
CA LEU A 251 -1.25 -14.65 8.39
C LEU A 251 0.18 -15.18 8.27
N GLU A 252 0.36 -16.49 8.24
CA GLU A 252 1.65 -17.09 7.96
C GLU A 252 2.05 -16.86 6.50
N THR A 253 3.36 -16.78 6.22
CA THR A 253 3.86 -16.56 4.84
C THR A 253 3.35 -17.59 3.84
N LYS A 254 3.11 -18.83 4.28
CA LYS A 254 2.58 -19.90 3.43
C LYS A 254 1.20 -19.55 2.89
N GLN A 255 0.36 -18.89 3.69
CA GLN A 255 -0.99 -18.47 3.34
C GLN A 255 -1.00 -17.32 2.32
N LEU A 256 0.13 -16.65 2.09
CA LEU A 256 0.25 -15.59 1.08
C LEU A 256 0.40 -16.16 -0.34
N ASN A 257 0.48 -17.48 -0.49
CA ASN A 257 0.45 -18.16 -1.78
C ASN A 257 -0.99 -18.53 -2.10
N VAL A 258 -1.49 -18.06 -3.24
CA VAL A 258 -2.86 -18.25 -3.69
C VAL A 258 -2.87 -18.90 -5.07
N SER A 259 -3.94 -19.63 -5.36
CA SER A 259 -4.14 -20.37 -6.62
C SER A 259 -4.94 -19.58 -7.67
N SER A 260 -5.64 -18.53 -7.25
CA SER A 260 -6.46 -17.68 -8.12
C SER A 260 -6.55 -16.23 -7.59
N LEU A 261 -7.03 -15.31 -8.44
CA LEU A 261 -7.30 -13.93 -8.01
C LEU A 261 -8.50 -13.86 -7.06
N GLY A 262 -9.54 -14.68 -7.30
CA GLY A 262 -10.66 -14.83 -6.37
C GLY A 262 -10.21 -15.28 -4.98
N GLU A 263 -9.29 -16.25 -4.89
CA GLU A 263 -8.71 -16.63 -3.60
C GLU A 263 -7.93 -15.49 -2.94
N ALA A 264 -7.18 -14.69 -3.70
CA ALA A 264 -6.50 -13.51 -3.16
C ALA A 264 -7.50 -12.53 -2.53
N GLY A 265 -8.62 -12.29 -3.22
CA GLY A 265 -9.71 -11.46 -2.71
C GLY A 265 -10.32 -12.02 -1.42
N LEU A 266 -10.64 -13.32 -1.39
CA LEU A 266 -11.19 -13.99 -0.21
C LEU A 266 -10.22 -14.00 0.98
N LEU A 267 -8.94 -14.23 0.72
CA LEU A 267 -7.89 -14.21 1.75
C LEU A 267 -7.82 -12.86 2.47
N TYR A 268 -8.03 -11.75 1.75
CA TYR A 268 -8.02 -10.41 2.35
C TYR A 268 -9.09 -10.23 3.44
N TYR A 269 -10.23 -10.91 3.29
CA TYR A 269 -11.35 -10.85 4.22
C TYR A 269 -11.42 -12.06 5.16
N SER A 270 -10.49 -13.02 5.05
CA SER A 270 -10.61 -14.31 5.75
C SER A 270 -10.56 -14.21 7.27
N LEU A 271 -10.01 -13.12 7.81
CA LEU A 271 -9.93 -12.83 9.24
C LEU A 271 -11.02 -11.86 9.73
N ASP A 272 -12.06 -11.62 8.92
CA ASP A 272 -13.22 -10.86 9.35
C ASP A 272 -14.13 -11.71 10.26
N ASP A 273 -14.62 -11.08 11.33
CA ASP A 273 -15.54 -11.69 12.28
C ASP A 273 -16.97 -11.52 11.76
N ILE A 274 -17.48 -12.56 11.11
CA ILE A 274 -18.84 -12.55 10.55
C ILE A 274 -19.85 -12.80 11.66
N GLN A 275 -20.67 -11.79 11.96
CA GLN A 275 -21.76 -11.94 12.93
C GLN A 275 -22.91 -12.79 12.36
N PRO A 276 -23.57 -13.64 13.17
CA PRO A 276 -24.69 -14.49 12.71
C PRO A 276 -25.89 -13.69 12.22
N GLU A 277 -26.14 -12.53 12.84
CA GLU A 277 -27.24 -11.63 12.50
C GLU A 277 -26.68 -10.41 11.75
N GLY A 278 -27.23 -10.13 10.56
CA GLY A 278 -26.77 -9.05 9.68
C GLY A 278 -26.31 -9.54 8.30
N GLY A 279 -26.46 -8.64 7.32
CA GLY A 279 -25.86 -8.81 5.99
C GLY A 279 -24.36 -8.51 6.06
N TYR A 280 -23.56 -9.26 5.30
CA TYR A 280 -22.14 -8.99 5.10
C TYR A 280 -21.90 -8.90 3.59
N TYR A 281 -21.35 -7.78 3.17
CA TYR A 281 -20.94 -7.53 1.80
C TYR A 281 -19.68 -6.68 1.82
N GLN A 282 -18.64 -7.16 1.14
CA GLN A 282 -17.41 -6.43 0.89
C GLN A 282 -17.03 -6.65 -0.57
N ALA A 283 -16.23 -5.75 -1.13
CA ALA A 283 -15.66 -5.95 -2.45
C ALA A 283 -14.22 -5.45 -2.52
N CYS A 284 -13.44 -6.01 -3.43
CA CYS A 284 -12.09 -5.56 -3.72
C CYS A 284 -11.77 -5.71 -5.20
N GLN A 285 -10.72 -5.04 -5.64
CA GLN A 285 -10.07 -5.33 -6.91
C GLN A 285 -8.79 -6.11 -6.67
N VAL A 286 -8.55 -7.14 -7.47
CA VAL A 286 -7.31 -7.91 -7.45
C VAL A 286 -6.57 -7.70 -8.76
N TRP A 287 -5.38 -7.11 -8.67
CA TRP A 287 -4.57 -6.73 -9.82
C TRP A 287 -3.39 -7.68 -9.97
N LEU A 288 -3.26 -8.29 -11.15
CA LEU A 288 -2.24 -9.29 -11.44
C LEU A 288 -1.04 -8.68 -12.17
N TYR A 289 0.15 -8.80 -11.57
CA TYR A 289 1.40 -8.34 -12.13
C TYR A 289 2.36 -9.47 -12.48
N GLU A 290 2.77 -9.55 -13.74
CA GLU A 290 3.62 -10.62 -14.26
C GLU A 290 4.80 -10.08 -15.07
N LYS A 291 5.86 -10.88 -15.19
CA LYS A 291 6.90 -10.60 -16.17
C LYS A 291 6.52 -11.27 -17.49
N MET A 292 6.59 -10.53 -18.58
CA MET A 292 6.33 -11.06 -19.93
C MET A 292 7.29 -12.20 -20.31
N ASN A 293 8.51 -12.20 -19.77
CA ASN A 293 9.50 -13.27 -19.90
C ASN A 293 10.50 -13.20 -18.73
N LYS A 294 11.38 -14.21 -18.60
CA LYS A 294 12.37 -14.30 -17.51
C LYS A 294 13.33 -13.10 -17.49
N ASP A 295 13.69 -12.60 -18.66
CA ASP A 295 14.66 -11.50 -18.83
C ASP A 295 14.05 -10.12 -18.61
N SER A 296 12.71 -10.03 -18.53
CA SER A 296 12.02 -8.76 -18.32
C SER A 296 12.45 -8.17 -16.98
N ARG A 297 12.92 -6.92 -17.05
CA ARG A 297 13.26 -6.14 -15.85
C ARG A 297 12.02 -5.62 -15.14
N GLN A 298 10.88 -5.56 -15.83
CA GLN A 298 9.65 -4.94 -15.35
C GLN A 298 8.51 -5.93 -15.35
N ARG A 299 7.55 -5.70 -14.45
CA ARG A 299 6.27 -6.41 -14.42
C ARG A 299 5.19 -5.57 -15.08
N THR A 300 4.29 -6.20 -15.79
CA THR A 300 3.16 -5.56 -16.46
C THR A 300 1.88 -5.98 -15.75
N LEU A 301 0.92 -5.06 -15.67
CA LEU A 301 -0.43 -5.37 -15.22
C LEU A 301 -1.10 -6.23 -16.30
N MET A 302 -1.46 -7.45 -15.95
CA MET A 302 -2.01 -8.45 -16.88
C MET A 302 -3.53 -8.51 -16.82
N SER A 303 -4.10 -8.42 -15.62
CA SER A 303 -5.54 -8.44 -15.40
C SER A 303 -5.93 -7.68 -14.14
N ILE A 304 -7.19 -7.25 -14.11
CA ILE A 304 -7.88 -6.74 -12.93
C ILE A 304 -9.15 -7.59 -12.82
N GLU A 305 -9.43 -8.11 -11.63
CA GLU A 305 -10.67 -8.82 -11.32
C GLU A 305 -11.36 -8.12 -10.14
N GLU A 306 -12.67 -7.92 -10.24
CA GLU A 306 -13.48 -7.40 -9.15
C GLU A 306 -14.06 -8.60 -8.39
N ILE A 307 -13.80 -8.65 -7.08
CA ILE A 307 -14.21 -9.75 -6.22
C ILE A 307 -15.24 -9.21 -5.25
N GLU A 308 -16.46 -9.74 -5.34
CA GLU A 308 -17.53 -9.49 -4.38
C GLU A 308 -17.53 -10.62 -3.35
N VAL A 309 -17.60 -10.27 -2.07
CA VAL A 309 -17.53 -11.20 -0.95
C VAL A 309 -18.77 -11.04 -0.09
N ASP A 310 -19.69 -11.97 -0.27
CA ASP A 310 -20.85 -12.13 0.59
C ASP A 310 -20.54 -13.03 1.81
N LYS A 311 -21.48 -13.00 2.76
CA LYS A 311 -21.43 -13.79 3.99
C LYS A 311 -21.19 -15.29 3.78
N ASN A 312 -21.94 -15.93 2.88
CA ASN A 312 -21.89 -17.37 2.67
C ASN A 312 -20.58 -17.77 2.01
N THR A 313 -20.14 -16.98 1.04
CA THR A 313 -18.87 -17.16 0.34
C THR A 313 -17.70 -17.11 1.33
N LEU A 314 -17.69 -16.11 2.22
CA LEU A 314 -16.60 -15.97 3.20
C LEU A 314 -16.63 -17.07 4.29
N ILE A 315 -17.80 -17.42 4.82
CA ILE A 315 -17.94 -18.53 5.78
C ILE A 315 -17.42 -19.83 5.17
N THR A 316 -17.79 -20.10 3.92
CA THR A 316 -17.33 -21.31 3.21
C THR A 316 -15.82 -21.32 3.06
N TYR A 317 -15.23 -20.19 2.64
CA TYR A 317 -13.78 -20.06 2.51
C TYR A 317 -13.05 -20.26 3.85
N GLN A 318 -13.54 -19.63 4.92
CA GLN A 318 -13.00 -19.79 6.28
C GLN A 318 -13.08 -21.23 6.80
N GLN A 319 -14.13 -21.98 6.43
CA GLN A 319 -14.25 -23.39 6.76
C GLN A 319 -13.21 -24.22 6.00
N VAL A 320 -13.05 -23.99 4.69
CA VAL A 320 -12.04 -24.69 3.87
C VAL A 320 -10.63 -24.45 4.40
N GLN A 321 -10.27 -23.21 4.75
CA GLN A 321 -8.95 -22.87 5.31
C GLN A 321 -8.63 -23.56 6.66
N LYS A 322 -9.63 -24.05 7.40
CA LYS A 322 -9.39 -24.80 8.65
C LYS A 322 -8.97 -26.24 8.41
N TYR A 323 -9.28 -26.79 7.24
CA TYR A 323 -9.03 -28.19 6.89
C TYR A 323 -7.83 -28.39 5.94
N PHE A 324 -7.31 -27.31 5.35
CA PHE A 324 -6.20 -27.33 4.39
C PHE A 324 -5.16 -26.27 4.76
#